data_AF-A0A2D4IVF8-F1
#
_entry.id   AF-A0A2D4IVF8-F1
#
_cell.length_a   1.000
_cell.length_b   1.000
_cell.length_c   1.000
_cell.angle_alpha   90.00
_cell.angle_beta   90.00
_cell.angle_gamma   90.00
#
_symmetry.space_group_name_H-M   'P 1'
#
loop_
_entity.id
_entity.type
_entity.pdbx_description
1 polymer ?
#
loop_
_entity_poly.entity_id
_entity_poly.type
_entity_poly.pdbx_seq_one_letter_code
_entity_poly.pdbx_strand_id
1 'polypeptide(L)'
;MISKDTTAKEVVVQAIREFALTTTPDAYSLCEVSVTPEGVIKQRRLPDQLSKLADRIQLSGRYYLKNNMETETLCSDEDAQELLRESQISLLQLSTIEVATQLSMRNFELFRNIEPTEYIDDLFKLKSKFNCANLKKFEEVINQETFWVASEILRETNQLKRMKIIKHFIKIALHCRECKNFNSMFAIISGLNLAPVARLRTTWEKLPSKYEKLFQDLQDLFDPSRNMAKYRNVLNSQNLQPPIIPLFPVIKKDLTFLHEGNDSKVEGLVNFEKLRMIAKEIRHVGRMASVNMDPALMFRTR
;
A
#
# COMPACT_ATOMS: atom_id res chain seq x y z
N MET A 1 -4.48 -30.92 6.90
CA MET A 1 -4.30 -29.84 5.91
C MET A 1 -4.28 -28.54 6.69
N ILE A 2 -3.17 -27.80 6.69
CA ILE A 2 -3.02 -26.54 7.44
C ILE A 2 -3.75 -25.43 6.69
N SER A 3 -4.51 -24.61 7.40
CA SER A 3 -5.25 -23.46 6.85
C SER A 3 -4.99 -22.21 7.68
N LYS A 4 -5.47 -21.06 7.21
CA LYS A 4 -5.35 -19.77 7.92
C LYS A 4 -6.00 -19.81 9.31
N ASP A 5 -7.05 -20.61 9.47
CA ASP A 5 -7.79 -20.72 10.73
C ASP A 5 -7.26 -21.84 11.64
N THR A 6 -6.22 -22.57 11.21
CA THR A 6 -5.57 -23.58 12.04
C THR A 6 -5.01 -22.92 13.31
N THR A 7 -5.43 -23.46 14.45
CA THR A 7 -5.09 -22.99 15.79
C THR A 7 -3.72 -23.48 16.24
N ALA A 8 -3.13 -22.81 17.22
CA ALA A 8 -1.87 -23.23 17.83
C ALA A 8 -1.92 -24.70 18.33
N LYS A 9 -3.04 -25.13 18.94
CA LYS A 9 -3.22 -26.51 19.38
C LYS A 9 -3.24 -27.50 18.21
N GLU A 10 -3.93 -27.18 17.13
CA GLU A 10 -3.94 -28.02 15.94
C GLU A 10 -2.55 -28.11 15.29
N VAL A 11 -1.78 -27.01 15.27
CA VAL A 11 -0.38 -27.03 14.82
C VAL A 11 0.46 -27.98 15.68
N VAL A 12 0.33 -27.94 17.01
CA VAL A 12 1.03 -28.85 17.92
C VAL A 12 0.69 -30.32 17.61
N VAL A 13 -0.61 -30.64 17.50
CA VAL A 13 -1.07 -32.01 17.20
C VAL A 13 -0.53 -32.50 15.85
N GLN A 14 -0.57 -31.66 14.82
CA GLN A 14 -0.07 -32.01 13.49
C GLN A 14 1.45 -32.18 13.50
N ALA A 15 2.20 -31.30 14.16
CA ALA A 15 3.65 -31.41 14.25
C ALA A 15 4.08 -32.67 15.00
N ILE A 16 3.45 -33.00 16.13
CA ILE A 16 3.73 -34.24 16.86
C ILE A 16 3.53 -35.47 15.99
N ARG A 17 2.42 -35.48 15.22
CA ARG A 17 2.11 -36.58 14.29
C ARG A 17 3.14 -36.68 13.17
N GLU A 18 3.49 -35.56 12.55
CA GLU A 18 4.39 -35.51 11.39
C GLU A 18 5.83 -35.88 11.76
N PHE A 19 6.31 -35.40 12.91
CA PHE A 19 7.66 -35.64 13.40
C PHE A 19 7.78 -36.89 14.30
N ALA A 20 6.72 -37.71 14.36
CA ALA A 20 6.67 -38.95 15.14
C ALA A 20 7.11 -38.79 16.62
N LEU A 21 6.73 -37.68 17.26
CA LEU A 21 7.00 -37.46 18.68
C LEU A 21 6.13 -38.41 19.51
N THR A 22 6.75 -39.17 20.42
CA THR A 22 6.13 -40.33 21.11
C THR A 22 5.23 -39.96 22.31
N THR A 23 4.98 -38.68 22.49
CA THR A 23 4.41 -38.06 23.69
C THR A 23 3.03 -37.45 23.40
N THR A 24 2.23 -37.24 24.45
CA THR A 24 0.88 -36.69 24.28
C THR A 24 0.93 -35.22 23.85
N PRO A 25 -0.04 -34.73 23.05
CA PRO A 25 -0.07 -33.34 22.61
C PRO A 25 -0.03 -32.30 23.74
N ASP A 26 -0.61 -32.61 24.89
CA ASP A 26 -0.63 -31.72 26.06
C ASP A 26 0.76 -31.56 26.71
N ALA A 27 1.74 -32.41 26.35
CA ALA A 27 3.13 -32.25 26.77
C ALA A 27 3.89 -31.16 26.00
N TYR A 28 3.31 -30.62 24.92
CA TYR A 28 3.93 -29.58 24.10
C TYR A 28 3.11 -28.31 24.06
N SER A 29 3.79 -27.22 23.74
CA SER A 29 3.18 -25.94 23.46
C SER A 29 3.82 -25.31 22.23
N LEU A 30 3.03 -24.55 21.48
CA LEU A 30 3.57 -23.65 20.47
C LEU A 30 4.05 -22.37 21.16
N CYS A 31 5.32 -22.05 20.99
CA CYS A 31 5.94 -20.84 21.51
C CYS A 31 6.34 -19.93 20.36
N GLU A 32 6.22 -18.63 20.57
CA GLU A 32 6.79 -17.61 19.70
C GLU A 32 8.04 -17.05 20.35
N VAL A 33 9.13 -17.03 19.58
CA VAL A 33 10.34 -16.28 19.90
C VAL A 33 10.40 -15.11 18.93
N SER A 34 10.59 -13.91 19.45
CA SER A 34 10.76 -12.68 18.68
C SER A 34 11.95 -11.89 19.21
N VAL A 35 12.68 -11.21 18.33
CA VAL A 35 13.81 -10.37 18.72
C VAL A 35 13.46 -8.90 18.48
N THR A 36 13.65 -8.06 19.51
CA THR A 36 13.44 -6.61 19.38
C THR A 36 14.58 -5.94 18.62
N PRO A 37 14.39 -4.73 18.06
CA PRO A 37 15.45 -4.00 17.37
C PRO A 37 16.72 -3.79 18.23
N GLU A 38 16.59 -3.77 19.56
CA GLU A 38 17.69 -3.65 20.52
C GLU A 38 18.42 -4.97 20.79
N GLY A 39 18.02 -6.08 20.14
CA GLY A 39 18.63 -7.40 20.37
C GLY A 39 17.99 -8.24 21.47
N VAL A 40 16.89 -7.78 22.08
CA VAL A 40 16.28 -8.49 23.21
C VAL A 40 15.40 -9.65 22.72
N ILE A 41 15.72 -10.86 23.16
CA ILE A 41 14.93 -12.06 22.90
C ILE A 41 13.69 -12.07 23.79
N LYS A 42 12.52 -12.16 23.19
CA LYS A 42 11.23 -12.33 23.88
C LYS A 42 10.66 -13.69 23.50
N GLN A 43 10.26 -14.45 24.52
CA GLN A 43 9.62 -15.75 24.36
C GLN A 43 8.24 -15.74 25.02
N ARG A 44 7.22 -16.25 24.31
CA ARG A 44 5.88 -16.45 24.88
C ARG A 44 5.25 -17.75 24.41
N ARG A 45 4.54 -18.42 25.31
CA ARG A 45 3.62 -19.51 24.94
C ARG A 45 2.38 -18.90 24.28
N LEU A 46 1.97 -19.46 23.15
CA LEU A 46 0.75 -19.03 22.48
C LEU A 46 -0.48 -19.72 23.11
N PRO A 47 -1.62 -19.02 23.22
CA PRO A 47 -2.88 -19.64 23.60
C PRO A 47 -3.29 -20.71 22.59
N ASP A 48 -3.76 -21.86 23.06
CA ASP A 48 -4.18 -23.00 22.23
C ASP A 48 -5.17 -22.63 21.11
N GLN A 49 -6.09 -21.70 21.40
CA GLN A 49 -7.14 -21.25 20.47
C GLN A 49 -6.67 -20.15 19.51
N LEU A 50 -5.41 -19.71 19.59
CA LEU A 50 -4.89 -18.65 18.72
C LEU A 50 -4.77 -19.17 17.28
N SER A 51 -5.51 -18.56 16.36
CA SER A 51 -5.45 -18.83 14.92
C SER A 51 -4.85 -17.65 14.15
N LYS A 52 -4.73 -17.79 12.81
CA LYS A 52 -4.09 -16.81 11.91
C LYS A 52 -2.63 -16.57 12.25
N LEU A 53 -1.93 -17.64 12.62
CA LEU A 53 -0.54 -17.59 13.09
C LEU A 53 0.39 -16.91 12.07
N ALA A 54 0.26 -17.25 10.78
CA ALA A 54 1.06 -16.64 9.72
C ALA A 54 0.87 -15.11 9.58
N ASP A 55 -0.32 -14.58 9.89
CA ASP A 55 -0.60 -13.14 9.83
C ASP A 55 -0.09 -12.40 11.09
N ARG A 56 0.14 -13.12 12.19
CA ARG A 56 0.45 -12.56 13.51
C ARG A 56 1.94 -12.51 13.81
N ILE A 57 2.73 -13.36 13.17
CA ILE A 57 4.16 -13.46 13.42
C ILE A 57 4.89 -12.20 12.94
N GLN A 58 5.86 -11.74 13.72
CA GLN A 58 6.75 -10.64 13.33
C GLN A 58 7.83 -11.12 12.35
N LEU A 59 8.43 -10.21 11.56
CA LEU A 59 9.54 -10.55 10.66
C LEU A 59 10.74 -11.16 11.40
N SER A 60 11.06 -10.59 12.58
CA SER A 60 12.06 -11.11 13.52
C SER A 60 11.48 -12.15 14.49
N GLY A 61 10.43 -12.87 14.07
CA GLY A 61 9.75 -13.88 14.87
C GLY A 61 9.81 -15.28 14.25
N ARG A 62 9.86 -16.31 15.09
CA ARG A 62 9.78 -17.73 14.70
C ARG A 62 8.91 -18.50 15.69
N TYR A 63 8.19 -19.50 15.19
CA TYR A 63 7.40 -20.42 16.02
C TYR A 63 8.19 -21.70 16.30
N TYR A 64 8.18 -22.12 17.56
CA TYR A 64 8.85 -23.32 18.04
C TYR A 64 7.86 -24.23 18.74
N LEU A 65 8.00 -25.54 18.51
CA LEU A 65 7.31 -26.54 19.29
C LEU A 65 8.17 -26.86 20.52
N LYS A 66 7.69 -26.50 21.72
CA LYS A 66 8.44 -26.65 22.97
C LYS A 66 7.83 -27.75 23.84
N ASN A 67 8.65 -28.67 24.35
CA ASN A 67 8.23 -29.59 25.40
C ASN A 67 8.05 -28.80 26.72
N ASN A 68 6.90 -28.97 27.38
CA ASN A 68 6.53 -28.21 28.57
C ASN A 68 7.43 -28.48 29.78
N MET A 69 8.14 -29.62 29.80
CA MET A 69 9.10 -29.97 30.83
C MET A 69 10.51 -29.42 30.56
N GLU A 70 10.77 -28.95 29.34
CA GLU A 70 12.09 -28.50 28.92
C GLU A 70 12.33 -27.04 29.33
N THR A 71 13.42 -26.79 30.06
CA THR A 71 13.74 -25.43 30.56
C THR A 71 14.69 -24.66 29.65
N GLU A 72 15.24 -25.30 28.62
CA GLU A 72 16.18 -24.67 27.70
C GLU A 72 15.56 -23.49 26.95
N THR A 73 16.44 -22.55 26.60
CA THR A 73 16.13 -21.39 25.78
C THR A 73 15.85 -21.82 24.35
N LEU A 74 14.77 -21.32 23.75
CA LEU A 74 14.35 -21.71 22.40
C LEU A 74 15.18 -21.10 21.27
N CYS A 75 15.97 -20.07 21.58
CA CYS A 75 16.75 -19.30 20.61
C CYS A 75 18.08 -18.94 21.27
N SER A 76 19.19 -19.22 20.59
CA SER A 76 20.51 -18.76 21.03
C SER A 76 20.72 -17.27 20.69
N ASP A 77 21.76 -16.66 21.24
CA ASP A 77 22.16 -15.30 20.88
C ASP A 77 22.59 -15.19 19.41
N GLU A 78 23.20 -16.25 18.85
CA GLU A 78 23.59 -16.32 17.44
C GLU A 78 22.36 -16.36 16.53
N ASP A 79 21.39 -17.22 16.83
CA ASP A 79 20.11 -17.31 16.11
C ASP A 79 19.36 -15.98 16.17
N ALA A 80 19.38 -15.30 17.32
CA ALA A 80 18.71 -14.02 17.49
C ALA A 80 19.32 -12.92 16.62
N GLN A 81 20.65 -12.90 16.49
CA GLN A 81 21.36 -11.98 15.60
C GLN A 81 21.06 -12.26 14.12
N GLU A 82 21.00 -13.53 13.73
CA GLU A 82 20.63 -13.92 12.37
C GLU A 82 19.17 -13.54 12.07
N LEU A 83 18.24 -13.85 12.98
CA LEU A 83 16.83 -13.53 12.85
C LEU A 83 16.59 -12.01 12.72
N LEU A 84 17.34 -11.20 13.47
CA LEU A 84 17.32 -9.74 13.29
C LEU A 84 17.83 -9.32 11.93
N ARG A 85 18.95 -9.90 11.47
CA ARG A 85 19.52 -9.60 10.16
C ARG A 85 18.55 -9.94 9.03
N GLU A 86 17.90 -11.11 9.10
CA GLU A 86 16.89 -11.55 8.14
C GLU A 86 15.63 -10.67 8.14
N SER A 87 15.27 -10.13 9.31
CA SER A 87 14.11 -9.23 9.43
C SER A 87 14.30 -7.88 8.74
N GLN A 88 15.55 -7.48 8.46
CA GLN A 88 15.87 -6.24 7.76
C GLN A 88 15.72 -6.42 6.25
N ILE A 89 14.49 -6.24 5.75
CA ILE A 89 14.19 -6.32 4.32
C ILE A 89 14.42 -4.96 3.67
N SER A 90 15.30 -4.94 2.67
CA SER A 90 15.52 -3.79 1.79
C SER A 90 14.54 -3.79 0.62
N LEU A 91 14.18 -2.61 0.11
CA LEU A 91 13.30 -2.48 -1.06
C LEU A 91 13.78 -3.30 -2.27
N LEU A 92 15.09 -3.39 -2.49
CA LEU A 92 15.67 -4.10 -3.63
C LEU A 92 15.46 -5.62 -3.59
N GLN A 93 15.11 -6.18 -2.43
CA GLN A 93 14.77 -7.60 -2.29
C GLN A 93 13.30 -7.90 -2.64
N LEU A 94 12.46 -6.87 -2.74
CA LEU A 94 11.04 -7.03 -3.05
C LEU A 94 10.81 -7.06 -4.57
N SER A 95 9.80 -7.79 -5.01
CA SER A 95 9.37 -7.77 -6.42
C SER A 95 8.66 -6.46 -6.74
N THR A 96 9.03 -5.79 -7.84
CA THR A 96 8.40 -4.54 -8.27
C THR A 96 6.92 -4.72 -8.58
N ILE A 97 6.54 -5.89 -9.10
CA ILE A 97 5.15 -6.24 -9.42
C ILE A 97 4.36 -6.45 -8.13
N GLU A 98 4.92 -7.18 -7.17
CA GLU A 98 4.25 -7.44 -5.90
C GLU A 98 4.05 -6.15 -5.10
N VAL A 99 5.07 -5.28 -5.05
CA VAL A 99 4.95 -3.97 -4.40
C VAL A 99 3.84 -3.14 -5.05
N ALA A 100 3.81 -3.02 -6.38
CA ALA A 100 2.76 -2.29 -7.07
C ALA A 100 1.36 -2.90 -6.86
N THR A 101 1.27 -4.23 -6.80
CA THR A 101 0.04 -4.97 -6.51
C THR A 101 -0.47 -4.67 -5.12
N GLN A 102 0.38 -4.74 -4.09
CA GLN A 102 -0.01 -4.46 -2.71
C GLN A 102 -0.38 -2.98 -2.50
N LEU A 103 0.36 -2.04 -3.10
CA LEU A 103 -0.02 -0.61 -3.11
C LEU A 103 -1.40 -0.42 -3.74
N SER A 104 -1.67 -1.08 -4.87
CA SER A 104 -2.95 -0.99 -5.57
C SER A 104 -4.09 -1.61 -4.77
N MET A 105 -3.89 -2.77 -4.15
CA MET A 105 -4.88 -3.40 -3.27
C MET A 105 -5.26 -2.48 -2.11
N ARG A 106 -4.26 -1.97 -1.38
CA ARG A 106 -4.46 -1.05 -0.24
C ARG A 106 -5.19 0.21 -0.67
N ASN A 107 -4.74 0.83 -1.76
CA ASN A 107 -5.31 2.10 -2.22
C ASN A 107 -6.72 1.92 -2.79
N PHE A 108 -6.97 0.79 -3.44
CA PHE A 108 -8.31 0.44 -3.90
C PHE A 108 -9.27 0.23 -2.73
N GLU A 109 -8.84 -0.48 -1.69
CA GLU A 109 -9.65 -0.70 -0.47
C GLU A 109 -10.03 0.62 0.21
N LEU A 110 -9.08 1.55 0.32
CA LEU A 110 -9.36 2.89 0.84
C LEU A 110 -10.33 3.66 -0.08
N PHE A 111 -10.07 3.66 -1.38
CA PHE A 111 -10.86 4.40 -2.36
C PHE A 111 -12.31 3.92 -2.45
N ARG A 112 -12.54 2.59 -2.51
CA ARG A 112 -13.88 2.01 -2.65
C ARG A 112 -14.79 2.24 -1.44
N ASN A 113 -14.20 2.53 -0.28
CA ASN A 113 -14.91 2.74 0.98
C ASN A 113 -15.25 4.22 1.21
N ILE A 114 -14.88 5.11 0.29
CA ILE A 114 -15.24 6.52 0.37
C ILE A 114 -16.72 6.67 -0.01
N GLU A 115 -17.52 7.14 0.93
CA GLU A 115 -18.93 7.39 0.67
C GLU A 115 -19.12 8.69 -0.13
N PRO A 116 -20.10 8.76 -1.06
CA PRO A 116 -20.41 9.98 -1.80
C PRO A 116 -20.63 11.21 -0.92
N THR A 117 -21.19 11.02 0.28
CA THR A 117 -21.41 12.08 1.26
C THR A 117 -20.13 12.66 1.83
N GLU A 118 -19.04 11.88 1.92
CA GLU A 118 -17.75 12.38 2.41
C GLU A 118 -17.19 13.47 1.48
N TYR A 119 -17.37 13.31 0.16
CA TYR A 119 -16.99 14.34 -0.83
C TYR A 119 -17.83 15.62 -0.65
N ILE A 120 -19.13 15.49 -0.38
CA ILE A 120 -20.02 16.64 -0.16
C ILE A 120 -19.63 17.36 1.13
N ASP A 121 -19.42 16.61 2.21
CA ASP A 121 -19.04 17.15 3.51
C ASP A 121 -17.71 17.89 3.45
N ASP A 122 -16.69 17.33 2.77
CA ASP A 122 -15.41 18.02 2.58
C ASP A 122 -15.54 19.23 1.66
N LEU A 123 -16.27 19.12 0.55
CA LEU A 123 -16.40 20.20 -0.44
C LEU A 123 -17.12 21.43 0.13
N PHE A 124 -18.21 21.22 0.87
CA PHE A 124 -19.02 22.28 1.47
C PHE A 124 -18.59 22.63 2.91
N LYS A 125 -17.52 22.00 3.42
CA LYS A 125 -17.00 22.19 4.79
C LYS A 125 -18.06 22.00 5.87
N LEU A 126 -18.90 20.98 5.69
CA LEU A 126 -20.00 20.66 6.60
C LEU A 126 -19.48 19.98 7.86
N LYS A 127 -20.08 20.31 9.01
CA LYS A 127 -19.82 19.63 10.28
C LYS A 127 -20.66 18.36 10.34
N SER A 128 -20.12 17.25 9.84
CA SER A 128 -20.76 15.93 9.83
C SER A 128 -20.52 15.16 11.13
N LYS A 129 -21.48 14.29 11.52
CA LYS A 129 -21.30 13.33 12.64
C LYS A 129 -20.32 12.21 12.29
N PHE A 130 -20.18 11.91 11.01
CA PHE A 130 -19.31 10.87 10.48
C PHE A 130 -18.15 11.59 9.79
N ASN A 131 -17.10 11.92 10.56
CA ASN A 131 -15.88 12.54 10.05
C ASN A 131 -15.47 11.88 8.71
N CYS A 132 -15.15 12.67 7.66
CA CYS A 132 -14.73 12.22 6.32
C CYS A 132 -13.44 11.38 6.35
N ALA A 133 -13.49 10.22 7.02
CA ALA A 133 -12.34 9.48 7.47
C ALA A 133 -11.71 8.71 6.31
N ASN A 134 -12.51 8.12 5.42
CA ASN A 134 -11.98 7.36 4.30
C ASN A 134 -11.42 8.30 3.23
N LEU A 135 -12.12 9.40 2.95
CA LEU A 135 -11.65 10.43 2.03
C LEU A 135 -10.30 11.01 2.48
N LYS A 136 -10.18 11.39 3.77
CA LYS A 136 -8.92 11.91 4.33
C LYS A 136 -7.79 10.89 4.31
N LYS A 137 -8.08 9.63 4.71
CA LYS A 137 -7.09 8.55 4.62
C LYS A 137 -6.59 8.36 3.18
N PHE A 138 -7.48 8.39 2.20
CA PHE A 138 -7.09 8.26 0.80
C PHE A 138 -6.29 9.47 0.28
N GLU A 139 -6.61 10.68 0.73
CA GLU A 139 -5.82 11.88 0.46
C GLU A 139 -4.39 11.79 1.02
N GLU A 140 -4.26 11.29 2.25
CA GLU A 140 -2.97 11.15 2.95
C GLU A 140 -2.03 10.14 2.26
N VAL A 141 -2.59 9.11 1.62
CA VAL A 141 -1.80 8.04 0.95
C VAL A 141 -0.81 8.60 -0.06
N ILE A 142 -1.20 9.59 -0.87
CA ILE A 142 -0.29 10.17 -1.88
C ILE A 142 0.94 10.76 -1.20
N ASN A 143 0.75 11.51 -0.11
CA ASN A 143 1.84 12.13 0.62
C ASN A 143 2.71 11.06 1.29
N GLN A 144 2.10 10.05 1.92
CA GLN A 144 2.82 8.93 2.53
C GLN A 144 3.71 8.21 1.52
N GLU A 145 3.18 7.86 0.35
CA GLU A 145 3.93 7.17 -0.71
C GLU A 145 5.00 8.07 -1.32
N THR A 146 4.70 9.35 -1.55
CA THR A 146 5.65 10.35 -2.05
C THR A 146 6.88 10.47 -1.13
N PHE A 147 6.64 10.63 0.18
CA PHE A 147 7.71 10.75 1.17
C PHE A 147 8.41 9.42 1.46
N TRP A 148 7.71 8.28 1.31
CA TRP A 148 8.34 6.96 1.37
C TRP A 148 9.39 6.80 0.28
N VAL A 149 9.08 7.14 -0.98
CA VAL A 149 10.05 7.09 -2.09
C VAL A 149 11.30 7.91 -1.78
N ALA A 150 11.13 9.15 -1.34
CA ALA A 150 12.27 10.00 -1.00
C ALA A 150 13.06 9.45 0.19
N SER A 151 12.37 8.95 1.22
CA SER A 151 13.02 8.39 2.42
C SER A 151 13.88 7.18 2.09
N GLU A 152 13.37 6.23 1.30
CA GLU A 152 14.12 5.04 0.87
C GLU A 152 15.38 5.41 0.09
N ILE A 153 15.28 6.38 -0.84
CA ILE A 153 16.42 6.83 -1.64
C ILE A 153 17.46 7.54 -0.77
N LEU A 154 17.02 8.43 0.13
CA LEU A 154 17.93 9.27 0.92
C LEU A 154 18.61 8.53 2.08
N ARG A 155 18.02 7.43 2.57
CA ARG A 155 18.63 6.57 3.58
C ARG A 155 19.77 5.71 3.03
N GLU A 156 19.78 5.41 1.74
CA GLU A 156 20.82 4.60 1.11
C GLU A 156 22.09 5.42 0.82
N THR A 157 23.15 5.12 1.55
CA THR A 157 24.44 5.83 1.45
C THR A 157 25.22 5.40 0.21
N ASN A 158 25.12 4.13 -0.21
CA ASN A 158 25.83 3.61 -1.37
C ASN A 158 25.20 4.11 -2.67
N GLN A 159 25.97 4.87 -3.46
CA GLN A 159 25.49 5.50 -4.69
C GLN A 159 24.94 4.50 -5.73
N LEU A 160 25.60 3.35 -5.91
CA LEU A 160 25.15 2.34 -6.88
C LEU A 160 23.85 1.67 -6.42
N LYS A 161 23.72 1.36 -5.13
CA LYS A 161 22.46 0.84 -4.56
C LYS A 161 21.35 1.89 -4.64
N ARG A 162 21.65 3.15 -4.34
CA ARG A 162 20.68 4.26 -4.44
C ARG A 162 20.14 4.45 -5.86
N MET A 163 21.00 4.38 -6.87
CA MET A 163 20.56 4.36 -8.27
C MET A 163 19.67 3.15 -8.58
N LYS A 164 20.02 1.96 -8.07
CA LYS A 164 19.18 0.77 -8.23
C LYS A 164 17.80 0.97 -7.59
N ILE A 165 17.70 1.66 -6.44
CA ILE A 165 16.44 2.01 -5.78
C ILE A 165 15.61 2.95 -6.68
N ILE A 166 16.20 3.99 -7.26
CA ILE A 166 15.52 4.88 -8.22
C ILE A 166 14.96 4.07 -9.40
N LYS A 167 15.79 3.23 -10.02
CA LYS A 167 15.38 2.32 -11.09
C LYS A 167 14.24 1.39 -10.65
N HIS A 168 14.28 0.91 -9.42
CA HIS A 168 13.27 0.04 -8.84
C HIS A 168 11.92 0.76 -8.71
N PHE A 169 11.91 2.00 -8.22
CA PHE A 169 10.70 2.82 -8.16
C PHE A 169 10.11 3.15 -9.53
N ILE A 170 10.94 3.42 -10.54
CA ILE A 170 10.46 3.62 -11.93
C ILE A 170 9.71 2.37 -12.42
N LYS A 171 10.21 1.17 -12.11
CA LYS A 171 9.52 -0.09 -12.43
C LYS A 171 8.22 -0.26 -11.65
N ILE A 172 8.21 0.04 -10.35
CA ILE A 172 6.98 0.01 -9.54
C ILE A 172 5.93 0.95 -10.15
N ALA A 173 6.30 2.18 -10.54
CA ALA A 173 5.38 3.12 -11.17
C ALA A 173 4.81 2.61 -12.50
N LEU A 174 5.61 1.90 -13.31
CA LEU A 174 5.14 1.23 -14.52
C LEU A 174 4.10 0.15 -14.20
N HIS A 175 4.34 -0.69 -13.18
CA HIS A 175 3.37 -1.69 -12.76
C HIS A 175 2.12 -1.06 -12.12
N CYS A 176 2.23 0.05 -11.39
CA CYS A 176 1.07 0.81 -10.93
C CYS A 176 0.18 1.25 -12.10
N ARG A 177 0.76 1.62 -13.25
CA ARG A 177 0.00 1.91 -14.47
C ARG A 177 -0.76 0.69 -14.99
N GLU A 178 -0.14 -0.49 -14.98
CA GLU A 178 -0.77 -1.76 -15.38
C GLU A 178 -1.91 -2.16 -14.43
N CYS A 179 -1.76 -1.89 -13.14
CA CYS A 179 -2.78 -2.02 -12.11
C CYS A 179 -3.89 -0.95 -12.20
N LYS A 180 -3.79 0.02 -13.13
CA LYS A 180 -4.69 1.20 -13.22
C LYS A 180 -4.71 2.03 -11.92
N ASN A 181 -3.60 2.00 -11.20
CA ASN A 181 -3.35 2.77 -9.99
C ASN A 181 -2.57 4.05 -10.32
N PHE A 182 -3.29 5.05 -10.83
CA PHE A 182 -2.71 6.33 -11.18
C PHE A 182 -2.30 7.15 -9.96
N ASN A 183 -2.91 6.88 -8.81
CA ASN A 183 -2.61 7.54 -7.55
C ASN A 183 -1.18 7.24 -7.09
N SER A 184 -0.82 5.95 -6.97
CA SER A 184 0.54 5.55 -6.58
C SER A 184 1.57 5.83 -7.66
N MET A 185 1.20 5.67 -8.93
CA MET A 185 2.07 6.04 -10.05
C MET A 185 2.49 7.51 -9.92
N PHE A 186 1.54 8.41 -9.69
CA PHE A 186 1.83 9.83 -9.49
C PHE A 186 2.65 10.08 -8.23
N ALA A 187 2.29 9.47 -7.09
CA ALA A 187 3.02 9.63 -5.83
C ALA A 187 4.51 9.24 -5.96
N ILE A 188 4.80 8.14 -6.65
CA ILE A 188 6.18 7.70 -6.91
C ILE A 188 6.93 8.72 -7.77
N ILE A 189 6.30 9.21 -8.85
CA ILE A 189 6.88 10.25 -9.72
C ILE A 189 7.15 11.53 -8.92
N SER A 190 6.20 11.96 -8.09
CA SER A 190 6.36 13.11 -7.20
C SER A 190 7.51 12.92 -6.23
N GLY A 191 7.66 11.73 -5.63
CA GLY A 191 8.74 11.41 -4.71
C GLY A 191 10.12 11.48 -5.37
N LEU A 192 10.22 10.99 -6.62
CA LEU A 192 11.44 11.10 -7.42
C LEU A 192 11.78 12.54 -7.81
N ASN A 193 10.77 13.40 -7.95
CA ASN A 193 10.92 14.82 -8.29
C ASN A 193 11.10 15.75 -7.08
N LEU A 194 10.98 15.25 -5.84
CA LEU A 194 11.26 16.04 -4.66
C LEU A 194 12.70 16.58 -4.71
N ALA A 195 12.88 17.87 -4.40
CA ALA A 195 14.18 18.55 -4.48
C ALA A 195 15.35 17.78 -3.84
N PRO A 196 15.21 17.16 -2.65
CA PRO A 196 16.27 16.34 -2.04
C PRO A 196 16.72 15.14 -2.89
N VAL A 197 15.82 14.55 -3.69
CA VAL A 197 16.09 13.41 -4.57
C VAL A 197 16.57 13.90 -5.94
N ALA A 198 15.88 14.87 -6.53
CA ALA A 198 16.22 15.43 -7.85
C ALA A 198 17.64 16.03 -7.90
N ARG A 199 18.14 16.58 -6.80
CA ARG A 199 19.49 17.16 -6.72
C ARG A 199 20.63 16.13 -6.72
N LEU A 200 20.35 14.83 -6.61
CA LEU A 200 21.37 13.76 -6.53
C LEU A 200 22.00 13.46 -7.90
N ARG A 201 22.56 14.48 -8.58
CA ARG A 201 23.03 14.41 -9.98
C ARG A 201 23.90 13.19 -10.28
N THR A 202 24.90 12.95 -9.43
CA THR A 202 25.83 11.82 -9.60
C THR A 202 25.17 10.43 -9.47
N THR A 203 23.98 10.35 -8.87
CA THR A 203 23.19 9.13 -8.79
C THR A 203 22.34 8.97 -10.06
N TRP A 204 21.73 10.06 -10.52
CA TRP A 204 20.95 10.11 -11.76
C TRP A 204 21.81 9.81 -12.99
N GLU A 205 23.03 10.34 -13.07
CA GLU A 205 23.99 10.05 -14.15
C GLU A 205 24.35 8.56 -14.30
N LYS A 206 24.14 7.76 -13.25
CA LYS A 206 24.36 6.30 -13.28
C LYS A 206 23.11 5.52 -13.67
N LEU A 207 21.96 6.17 -13.78
CA LEU A 207 20.72 5.53 -14.22
C LEU A 207 20.85 5.21 -15.71
N PRO A 208 20.59 3.97 -16.15
CA PRO A 208 20.65 3.67 -17.57
C PRO A 208 19.61 4.49 -18.35
N SER A 209 20.00 5.03 -19.51
CA SER A 209 19.17 5.92 -20.35
C SER A 209 17.78 5.38 -20.68
N LYS A 210 17.63 4.06 -20.82
CA LYS A 210 16.32 3.39 -20.96
C LYS A 210 15.35 3.79 -19.83
N TYR A 211 15.81 3.83 -18.58
CA TYR A 211 14.99 4.13 -17.42
C TYR A 211 14.76 5.63 -17.24
N GLU A 212 15.71 6.48 -17.65
CA GLU A 212 15.48 7.92 -17.76
C GLU A 212 14.34 8.21 -18.74
N LYS A 213 14.35 7.55 -19.91
CA LYS A 213 13.29 7.69 -20.91
C LYS A 213 11.94 7.20 -20.38
N LEU A 214 11.90 6.04 -19.73
CA LEU A 214 10.69 5.53 -19.09
C LEU A 214 10.16 6.50 -18.02
N PHE A 215 11.05 7.08 -17.21
CA PHE A 215 10.65 8.07 -16.21
C PHE A 215 10.06 9.33 -16.84
N GLN A 216 10.68 9.84 -17.91
CA GLN A 216 10.14 10.96 -18.68
C GLN A 216 8.76 10.63 -19.26
N ASP A 217 8.58 9.43 -19.83
CA ASP A 217 7.30 9.02 -20.40
C ASP A 217 6.20 8.89 -19.31
N LEU A 218 6.57 8.48 -18.09
CA LEU A 218 5.66 8.49 -16.94
C LEU A 218 5.28 9.92 -16.52
N GLN A 219 6.24 10.85 -16.47
CA GLN A 219 6.00 12.26 -16.15
C GLN A 219 5.10 12.93 -17.21
N ASP A 220 5.37 12.65 -18.48
CA ASP A 220 4.62 13.14 -19.62
C ASP A 220 3.13 12.82 -19.53
N LEU A 221 2.74 11.67 -18.97
CA LEU A 221 1.33 11.30 -18.79
C LEU A 221 0.59 12.32 -17.90
N PHE A 222 1.26 12.83 -16.87
CA PHE A 222 0.72 13.77 -15.88
C PHE A 222 1.10 15.22 -16.14
N ASP A 223 1.56 15.54 -17.36
CA ASP A 223 1.84 16.92 -17.78
C ASP A 223 0.61 17.83 -17.50
N PRO A 224 0.78 18.98 -16.83
CA PRO A 224 -0.34 19.82 -16.42
C PRO A 224 -1.02 20.56 -17.59
N SER A 225 -0.41 20.61 -18.77
CA SER A 225 -0.91 21.38 -19.91
C SER A 225 -2.30 20.93 -20.34
N ARG A 226 -3.12 21.90 -20.77
CA ARG A 226 -4.51 21.68 -21.19
C ARG A 226 -5.31 20.87 -20.15
N ASN A 227 -5.13 21.21 -18.86
CA ASN A 227 -5.80 20.56 -17.73
C ASN A 227 -5.52 19.05 -17.65
N MET A 228 -4.25 18.66 -17.75
CA MET A 228 -3.82 17.25 -17.75
C MET A 228 -4.46 16.40 -18.87
N ALA A 229 -4.47 16.94 -20.09
CA ALA A 229 -5.14 16.31 -21.22
C ALA A 229 -4.69 14.87 -21.49
N LYS A 230 -3.39 14.56 -21.37
CA LYS A 230 -2.85 13.21 -21.59
C LYS A 230 -3.44 12.20 -20.59
N TYR A 231 -3.39 12.51 -19.29
CA TYR A 231 -4.01 11.69 -18.23
C TYR A 231 -5.51 11.54 -18.44
N ARG A 232 -6.24 12.63 -18.72
CA ARG A 232 -7.69 12.58 -18.96
C ARG A 232 -8.07 11.75 -20.17
N ASN A 233 -7.29 11.81 -21.26
CA ASN A 233 -7.51 11.00 -22.45
C ASN A 233 -7.34 9.51 -22.14
N VAL A 234 -6.38 9.14 -21.29
CA VAL A 234 -6.22 7.76 -20.81
C VAL A 234 -7.42 7.35 -19.95
N LEU A 235 -7.86 8.22 -19.03
CA LEU A 235 -8.98 7.94 -18.14
C LEU A 235 -10.31 7.74 -18.89
N ASN A 236 -10.50 8.46 -20.00
CA ASN A 236 -11.69 8.39 -20.86
C ASN A 236 -11.59 7.35 -21.99
N SER A 237 -10.48 6.61 -22.08
CA SER A 237 -10.31 5.57 -23.10
C SER A 237 -11.30 4.44 -22.89
N GLN A 238 -11.95 3.97 -23.96
CA GLN A 238 -12.90 2.85 -23.90
C GLN A 238 -12.25 1.56 -23.37
N ASN A 239 -10.94 1.40 -23.51
CA ASN A 239 -10.19 0.24 -23.03
C ASN A 239 -9.94 0.29 -21.51
N LEU A 240 -10.13 1.45 -20.87
CA LEU A 240 -9.92 1.62 -19.44
C LEU A 240 -11.24 1.42 -18.69
N GLN A 241 -11.51 0.16 -18.35
CA GLN A 241 -12.66 -0.21 -17.52
C GLN A 241 -12.28 -0.33 -16.03
N PRO A 242 -13.23 -0.09 -15.09
CA PRO A 242 -13.05 -0.35 -13.66
C PRO A 242 -12.52 -1.77 -13.35
N PRO A 243 -11.83 -1.97 -12.21
CA PRO A 243 -11.47 -0.97 -11.21
C PRO A 243 -10.35 -0.03 -11.69
N ILE A 244 -10.46 1.25 -11.31
CA ILE A 244 -9.45 2.28 -11.56
C ILE A 244 -9.27 3.07 -10.26
N ILE A 245 -8.01 3.32 -9.86
CA ILE A 245 -7.68 4.20 -8.74
C ILE A 245 -7.23 5.53 -9.35
N PRO A 246 -8.08 6.56 -9.36
CA PRO A 246 -7.79 7.82 -10.02
C PRO A 246 -6.79 8.66 -9.23
N LEU A 247 -6.20 9.65 -9.90
CA LEU A 247 -5.40 10.68 -9.26
C LEU A 247 -6.30 11.62 -8.43
N PHE A 248 -6.29 11.46 -7.11
CA PHE A 248 -7.17 12.21 -6.20
C PHE A 248 -7.08 13.75 -6.31
N PRO A 249 -5.88 14.37 -6.44
CA PRO A 249 -5.76 15.82 -6.63
C PRO A 249 -6.54 16.37 -7.81
N VAL A 250 -6.70 15.59 -8.89
CA VAL A 250 -7.49 16.01 -10.05
C VAL A 250 -8.98 16.04 -9.72
N ILE A 251 -9.48 14.99 -9.05
CA ILE A 251 -10.87 14.93 -8.59
C ILE A 251 -11.18 16.08 -7.63
N LYS A 252 -10.30 16.29 -6.65
CA LYS A 252 -10.46 17.37 -5.67
C LYS A 252 -10.51 18.73 -6.35
N LYS A 253 -9.58 19.00 -7.28
CA LYS A 253 -9.55 20.24 -8.06
C LYS A 253 -10.83 20.44 -8.88
N ASP A 254 -11.31 19.39 -9.56
CA ASP A 254 -12.51 19.47 -10.40
C ASP A 254 -13.77 19.77 -9.54
N LEU A 255 -13.91 19.11 -8.39
CA LEU A 255 -14.99 19.38 -7.44
C LEU A 255 -14.91 20.80 -6.87
N THR A 256 -13.71 21.26 -6.47
CA THR A 256 -13.50 22.64 -6.00
C THR A 256 -13.88 23.65 -7.07
N PHE A 257 -13.47 23.44 -8.32
CA PHE A 257 -13.81 24.35 -9.42
C PHE A 257 -15.33 24.40 -9.69
N LEU A 258 -16.02 23.26 -9.64
CA LEU A 258 -17.48 23.22 -9.73
C LEU A 258 -18.15 23.96 -8.57
N HIS A 259 -17.59 23.86 -7.36
CA HIS A 259 -18.13 24.52 -6.18
C HIS A 259 -17.91 26.03 -6.18
N GLU A 260 -16.70 26.49 -6.49
CA GLU A 260 -16.32 27.91 -6.44
C GLU A 260 -16.75 28.67 -7.69
N GLY A 261 -16.84 28.00 -8.84
CA GLY A 261 -17.25 28.62 -10.11
C GLY A 261 -18.76 28.75 -10.31
N ASN A 262 -19.59 28.25 -9.39
CA ASN A 262 -21.05 28.31 -9.48
C ASN A 262 -21.65 28.81 -8.16
N ASP A 263 -22.53 29.81 -8.21
CA ASP A 263 -23.20 30.31 -7.01
C ASP A 263 -24.12 29.25 -6.40
N SER A 264 -24.11 29.13 -5.07
CA SER A 264 -25.00 28.20 -4.35
C SER A 264 -26.47 28.67 -4.36
N LYS A 265 -26.71 29.96 -4.60
CA LYS A 265 -28.04 30.54 -4.76
C LYS A 265 -28.07 31.51 -5.93
N VAL A 266 -29.15 31.48 -6.70
CA VAL A 266 -29.43 32.42 -7.79
C VAL A 266 -30.80 33.04 -7.50
N GLU A 267 -30.87 34.36 -7.46
CA GLU A 267 -32.12 35.11 -7.15
C GLU A 267 -32.80 34.66 -5.83
N GLY A 268 -31.99 34.32 -4.83
CA GLY A 268 -32.46 33.85 -3.51
C GLY A 268 -32.89 32.37 -3.48
N LEU A 269 -32.98 31.70 -4.63
CA LEU A 269 -33.32 30.28 -4.75
C LEU A 269 -32.06 29.40 -4.74
N VAL A 270 -32.20 28.15 -4.30
CA VAL A 270 -31.09 27.17 -4.31
C VAL A 270 -30.73 26.80 -5.75
N ASN A 271 -29.44 26.89 -6.11
CA ASN A 271 -28.96 26.51 -7.44
C ASN A 271 -28.85 24.99 -7.57
N PHE A 272 -29.91 24.35 -8.07
CA PHE A 272 -29.92 22.90 -8.31
C PHE A 272 -29.00 22.46 -9.45
N GLU A 273 -28.64 23.34 -10.39
CA GLU A 273 -27.72 23.00 -11.47
C GLU A 273 -26.31 22.74 -10.93
N LYS A 274 -25.84 23.61 -10.02
CA LYS A 274 -24.59 23.39 -9.26
C LYS A 274 -24.59 22.03 -8.57
N LEU A 275 -25.66 21.71 -7.84
CA LEU A 275 -25.78 20.43 -7.12
C LEU A 275 -25.78 19.25 -8.09
N ARG A 276 -26.45 19.36 -9.23
CA ARG A 276 -26.48 18.34 -10.28
C ARG A 276 -25.10 18.09 -10.88
N MET A 277 -24.33 19.15 -11.17
CA MET A 277 -22.97 19.05 -11.69
C MET A 277 -22.04 18.33 -10.71
N ILE A 278 -22.05 18.73 -9.44
CA ILE A 278 -21.24 18.11 -8.38
C ILE A 278 -21.63 16.63 -8.20
N ALA A 279 -22.93 16.33 -8.10
CA ALA A 279 -23.40 14.97 -7.94
C ALA A 279 -23.07 14.08 -9.15
N LYS A 280 -23.05 14.64 -10.37
CA LYS A 280 -22.63 13.93 -11.58
C LYS A 280 -21.15 13.53 -11.50
N GLU A 281 -20.29 14.43 -11.02
CA GLU A 281 -18.86 14.16 -10.88
C GLU A 281 -18.59 13.10 -9.80
N ILE A 282 -19.20 13.22 -8.62
CA ILE A 282 -19.06 12.23 -7.54
C ILE A 282 -19.52 10.84 -7.99
N ARG A 283 -20.66 10.75 -8.71
CA ARG A 283 -21.10 9.48 -9.30
C ARG A 283 -20.13 8.94 -10.35
N HIS A 284 -19.49 9.80 -11.13
CA HIS A 284 -18.48 9.36 -12.07
C HIS A 284 -17.25 8.76 -11.37
N VAL A 285 -16.78 9.40 -10.30
CA VAL A 285 -15.70 8.89 -9.45
C VAL A 285 -16.08 7.55 -8.81
N GLY A 286 -17.28 7.44 -8.23
CA GLY A 286 -17.74 6.19 -7.63
C GLY A 286 -17.80 5.01 -8.61
N ARG A 287 -18.09 5.25 -9.89
CA ARG A 287 -18.04 4.19 -10.93
C ARG A 287 -16.64 3.65 -11.18
N MET A 288 -15.59 4.41 -10.91
CA MET A 288 -14.20 3.93 -11.04
C MET A 288 -13.88 2.82 -10.02
N ALA A 289 -14.58 2.79 -8.89
CA ALA A 289 -14.47 1.75 -7.87
C ALA A 289 -15.35 0.52 -8.14
N SER A 290 -16.13 0.49 -9.23
CA SER A 290 -17.04 -0.62 -9.52
C SER A 290 -16.28 -1.90 -9.86
N VAL A 291 -16.63 -3.00 -9.19
CA VAL A 291 -15.98 -4.31 -9.36
C VAL A 291 -17.01 -5.43 -9.43
N ASN A 292 -16.77 -6.37 -10.33
CA ASN A 292 -17.58 -7.59 -10.50
C ASN A 292 -16.91 -8.83 -9.86
N MET A 293 -15.79 -8.68 -9.16
CA MET A 293 -14.98 -9.76 -8.57
C MET A 293 -14.28 -9.29 -7.29
N ASP A 294 -13.79 -10.24 -6.47
CA ASP A 294 -13.03 -10.01 -5.23
C ASP A 294 -11.72 -9.20 -5.48
N PRO A 295 -11.49 -8.08 -4.75
CA PRO A 295 -10.25 -7.30 -4.78
C PRO A 295 -8.96 -8.10 -4.61
N ALA A 296 -8.98 -9.15 -3.79
CA ALA A 296 -7.79 -9.97 -3.55
C ALA A 296 -7.39 -10.79 -4.78
N LEU A 297 -8.34 -11.11 -5.67
CA LEU A 297 -8.10 -11.86 -6.90
C LEU A 297 -7.75 -10.95 -8.08
N MET A 298 -8.24 -9.70 -8.07
CA MET A 298 -8.11 -8.76 -9.20
C MET A 298 -6.66 -8.36 -9.52
N PHE A 299 -5.80 -8.27 -8.51
CA PHE A 299 -4.41 -7.83 -8.70
C PHE A 299 -3.40 -8.99 -8.72
N ARG A 300 -3.82 -10.22 -8.43
CA ARG A 300 -2.95 -11.41 -8.44
C ARG A 300 -2.84 -12.12 -9.78
N THR A 301 -3.73 -11.82 -10.75
CA THR A 301 -3.83 -12.54 -12.04
C THR A 301 -3.12 -11.84 -13.21
N ARG A 302 -2.25 -10.86 -12.97
CA ARG A 302 -1.61 -10.07 -14.03
C ARG A 302 -0.10 -10.11 -13.98
#